data_AF-A0A6B3GKE7-F1
#
_entry.id   AF-A0A6B3GKE7-F1
#
_cell.length_a   1.000
_cell.length_b   1.000
_cell.length_c   1.000
_cell.angle_alpha   90.00
_cell.angle_beta   90.00
_cell.angle_gamma   90.00
#
_symmetry.space_group_name_H-M   'P 1'
#
loop_
_entity.id
_entity.type
_entity.pdbx_description
1 polymer ?
#
loop_
_entity_poly.entity_id
_entity_poly.type
_entity_poly.pdbx_seq_one_letter_code
_entity_poly.pdbx_strand_id
1 'polypeptide(L)'
;MLIGMTSEPEQQIGVGTPDAFQRLWTPHRMAYIQGQDKPSGPGAEDGCPFCSIPAKSDEDGLVVARGEHVYAVLNLYPYNGGHLMVVPYRHVADYTELDGPETAELADFTKRAMVALRAASGAHGFNIGMN
;
A
#
# COMPACT_ATOMS: atom_id res chain seq x y z
N MET A 1 18.78 20.65 -10.05
CA MET A 1 17.49 20.94 -10.70
C MET A 1 16.86 19.60 -11.03
N LEU A 2 15.82 19.19 -10.29
CA LEU A 2 15.05 18.02 -10.66
C LEU A 2 14.27 18.39 -11.93
N ILE A 3 14.54 17.69 -13.03
CA ILE A 3 13.75 17.78 -14.26
C ILE A 3 12.30 17.52 -13.86
N GLY A 4 11.42 18.48 -14.13
CA GLY A 4 10.00 18.37 -13.79
C GLY A 4 9.44 17.10 -14.41
N MET A 5 9.00 16.18 -13.56
CA MET A 5 8.24 15.02 -14.01
C MET A 5 6.97 15.55 -14.65
N THR A 6 6.86 15.44 -15.96
CA THR A 6 5.65 15.81 -16.69
C THR A 6 4.54 14.83 -16.34
N SER A 7 3.33 15.32 -16.12
CA SER A 7 2.16 14.48 -15.81
C SER A 7 1.58 13.76 -17.03
N GLU A 8 2.09 14.04 -18.23
CA GLU A 8 1.63 13.40 -19.47
C GLU A 8 2.31 12.04 -19.66
N PRO A 9 1.57 10.99 -20.05
CA PRO A 9 2.14 9.69 -20.34
C PRO A 9 3.06 9.76 -21.56
N GLU A 10 4.30 9.31 -21.40
CA GLU A 10 5.27 9.24 -22.49
C GLU A 10 4.97 8.05 -23.41
N GLN A 11 4.81 8.32 -24.71
CA GLN A 11 4.55 7.26 -25.69
C GLN A 11 5.83 6.46 -25.97
N GLN A 12 5.80 5.15 -25.69
CA GLN A 12 6.92 4.26 -25.99
C GLN A 12 6.97 3.93 -27.48
N ILE A 13 8.19 3.97 -28.05
CA ILE A 13 8.45 3.52 -29.42
C ILE A 13 8.56 2.00 -29.40
N GLY A 14 7.61 1.30 -30.04
CA GLY A 14 7.59 -0.16 -30.10
C GLY A 14 6.43 -0.72 -30.92
N VAL A 15 6.36 -2.04 -31.05
CA VAL A 15 5.24 -2.74 -31.68
C VAL A 15 4.13 -2.95 -30.65
N GLY A 16 2.90 -2.58 -30.99
CA GLY A 16 1.72 -2.80 -30.16
C GLY A 16 0.54 -1.96 -30.61
N THR A 17 -0.68 -2.38 -30.27
CA THR A 17 -1.89 -1.58 -30.46
C THR A 17 -2.13 -0.75 -29.20
N PRO A 18 -2.32 0.58 -29.30
CA PRO A 18 -2.72 1.38 -28.15
C PRO A 18 -4.02 0.85 -27.53
N ASP A 19 -4.07 0.83 -26.20
CA ASP A 19 -5.28 0.48 -25.44
C ASP A 19 -5.55 1.55 -24.36
N ALA A 20 -6.68 1.42 -23.66
CA ALA A 20 -7.09 2.36 -22.63
C ALA A 20 -6.39 2.15 -21.27
N PHE A 21 -5.47 1.18 -21.15
CA PHE A 21 -4.79 0.90 -19.89
C PHE A 21 -3.63 1.87 -19.66
N GLN A 22 -3.72 2.67 -18.61
CA GLN A 22 -2.58 3.40 -18.09
C GLN A 22 -1.60 2.42 -17.43
N ARG A 23 -0.36 2.39 -17.94
CA ARG A 23 0.69 1.49 -17.47
C ARG A 23 1.54 2.17 -16.42
N LEU A 24 1.66 1.56 -15.24
CA LEU A 24 2.62 1.93 -14.20
C LEU A 24 3.80 0.94 -14.26
N TRP A 25 4.99 1.45 -14.57
CA TRP A 25 6.20 0.65 -14.65
C TRP A 25 6.95 0.67 -13.31
N THR A 26 7.01 -0.47 -12.60
CA THR A 26 7.61 -0.60 -11.27
C THR A 26 8.74 -1.64 -11.25
N PRO A 27 9.93 -1.35 -11.81
CA PRO A 27 11.00 -2.34 -11.98
C PRO A 27 11.52 -2.92 -10.66
N HIS A 28 11.44 -2.16 -9.56
CA HIS A 28 11.80 -2.61 -8.20
C HIS A 28 10.92 -3.75 -7.67
N ARG A 29 9.74 -4.01 -8.26
CA ARG A 29 8.84 -5.11 -7.86
C ARG A 29 9.40 -6.50 -8.19
N MET A 30 10.51 -6.59 -8.93
CA MET A 30 11.10 -7.88 -9.29
C MET A 30 11.60 -8.69 -8.10
N ALA A 31 12.12 -8.04 -7.07
CA ALA A 31 12.56 -8.71 -5.84
C ALA A 31 11.41 -9.41 -5.09
N TYR A 32 10.22 -8.80 -5.06
CA TYR A 32 9.01 -9.42 -4.50
C TYR A 32 8.58 -10.66 -5.28
N ILE A 33 8.59 -10.59 -6.61
CA ILE A 33 8.18 -11.71 -7.47
C ILE A 33 9.10 -12.91 -7.29
N GLN A 34 10.40 -12.66 -7.05
CA GLN A 34 11.39 -13.69 -6.73
C GLN A 34 11.17 -14.34 -5.35
N GLY A 35 10.25 -13.83 -4.53
CA GLY A 35 9.71 -14.51 -3.36
C GLY A 35 10.60 -14.48 -2.13
N GLN A 36 11.48 -13.48 -2.00
CA GLN A 36 12.17 -13.25 -0.73
C GLN A 36 11.13 -12.99 0.37
N ASP A 37 11.28 -13.65 1.51
CA ASP A 37 10.46 -13.50 2.71
C ASP A 37 8.96 -13.84 2.57
N LYS A 38 8.63 -14.81 1.69
CA LYS A 38 7.25 -15.32 1.62
C LYS A 38 6.87 -16.10 2.90
N PRO A 39 5.69 -15.84 3.50
CA PRO A 39 5.13 -16.64 4.58
C PRO A 39 5.05 -18.13 4.22
N SER A 40 5.13 -19.01 5.22
CA SER A 40 4.99 -20.46 5.03
C SER A 40 3.56 -20.91 4.74
N GLY A 41 2.59 -20.03 4.99
CA GLY A 41 1.16 -20.29 4.92
C GLY A 41 0.35 -19.01 5.17
N PRO A 42 -0.99 -19.09 5.17
CA PRO A 42 -1.87 -17.94 5.30
C PRO A 42 -2.10 -17.48 6.75
N GLY A 43 -1.75 -18.29 7.76
CA GLY A 43 -2.04 -18.01 9.15
C GLY A 43 -1.18 -16.89 9.75
N ALA A 44 -1.57 -16.41 10.93
CA ALA A 44 -0.82 -15.38 11.65
C ALA A 44 0.58 -15.91 12.07
N GLU A 45 0.62 -17.16 12.51
CA GLU A 45 1.81 -17.90 12.93
C GLU A 45 2.74 -18.32 11.77
N ASP A 46 2.26 -18.22 10.53
CA ASP A 46 3.00 -18.63 9.33
C ASP A 46 4.00 -17.56 8.84
N GLY A 47 4.38 -16.62 9.72
CA GLY A 47 5.26 -15.51 9.37
C GLY A 47 4.55 -14.39 8.60
N CYS A 48 3.26 -14.16 8.89
CA CYS A 48 2.53 -13.04 8.28
C CYS A 48 3.23 -11.69 8.59
N PRO A 49 3.69 -10.94 7.57
CA PRO A 49 4.39 -9.69 7.81
C PRO A 49 3.51 -8.67 8.54
N PHE A 50 2.22 -8.65 8.24
CA PHE A 50 1.25 -7.72 8.85
C PHE A 50 1.02 -7.97 10.34
N CYS A 51 1.24 -9.21 10.81
CA CYS A 51 1.17 -9.52 12.24
C CYS A 51 2.47 -9.14 12.97
N SER A 52 3.62 -9.18 12.28
CA SER A 52 4.93 -8.88 12.90
C SER A 52 5.29 -7.40 12.91
N ILE A 53 4.86 -6.62 11.91
CA ILE A 53 5.16 -5.18 11.78
C ILE A 53 4.78 -4.39 13.04
N PRO A 54 3.60 -4.58 13.67
CA PRO A 54 3.23 -3.84 14.87
C PRO A 54 4.20 -3.97 16.04
N ALA A 55 4.99 -5.05 16.12
CA ALA A 55 5.99 -5.24 17.18
C ALA A 55 7.33 -4.54 16.91
N LYS A 56 7.53 -4.00 15.70
CA LYS A 56 8.74 -3.25 15.32
C LYS A 56 8.60 -1.77 15.69
N SER A 57 9.72 -1.05 15.66
CA SER A 57 9.73 0.41 15.62
C SER A 57 8.99 0.91 14.37
N ASP A 58 8.56 2.16 14.38
CA ASP A 58 7.85 2.73 13.23
C ASP A 58 8.77 2.82 12.01
N GLU A 59 10.05 3.13 12.23
CA GLU A 59 11.06 3.22 11.19
C GLU A 59 11.36 1.86 10.55
N ASP A 60 11.55 0.81 11.35
CA ASP A 60 11.87 -0.54 10.85
C ASP A 60 10.65 -1.23 10.22
N GLY A 61 9.44 -0.88 10.67
CA GLY A 61 8.18 -1.39 10.16
C GLY A 61 7.60 -0.60 9.00
N LEU A 62 8.17 0.57 8.68
CA LEU A 62 7.59 1.57 7.77
C LEU A 62 6.17 2.01 8.17
N VAL A 63 5.90 2.03 9.49
CA VAL A 63 4.61 2.42 10.05
C VAL A 63 4.49 3.94 10.02
N VAL A 64 3.35 4.43 9.53
CA VAL A 64 3.06 5.86 9.39
C VAL A 64 2.21 6.35 10.57
N ALA A 65 1.27 5.52 11.02
CA ALA A 65 0.39 5.85 12.14
C ALA A 65 -0.17 4.59 12.79
N ARG A 66 -0.40 4.64 14.10
CA ARG A 66 -1.00 3.58 14.91
C ARG A 66 -2.32 4.04 15.51
N GLY A 67 -3.35 3.22 15.38
CA GLY A 67 -4.68 3.40 15.94
C GLY A 67 -4.93 2.43 17.09
N GLU A 68 -6.21 2.24 17.43
CA GLU A 68 -6.64 1.28 18.44
C GLU A 68 -6.81 -0.13 17.86
N HIS A 69 -7.45 -0.23 16.69
CA HIS A 69 -7.77 -1.46 15.98
C HIS A 69 -6.98 -1.63 14.68
N VAL A 70 -6.51 -0.54 14.07
CA VAL A 70 -5.76 -0.54 12.80
C VAL A 70 -4.45 0.24 12.86
N TYR A 71 -3.59 0.04 11.87
CA TYR A 71 -2.42 0.87 11.62
C TYR A 71 -2.24 1.17 10.13
N ALA A 72 -1.55 2.26 9.82
CA ALA A 72 -1.17 2.61 8.45
C ALA A 72 0.32 2.31 8.23
N VAL A 73 0.65 1.64 7.13
CA VAL A 73 2.02 1.19 6.82
C VAL A 73 2.32 1.40 5.34
N LEU A 74 3.54 1.85 5.01
CA LEU A 74 3.96 1.99 3.62
C LEU A 74 4.13 0.61 2.97
N ASN A 75 3.80 0.52 1.69
CA ASN A 75 4.08 -0.68 0.92
C ASN A 75 5.56 -0.73 0.52
N LEU A 76 6.27 -1.80 0.87
CA LEU A 76 7.68 -2.00 0.53
C LEU A 76 7.90 -2.10 -1.00
N TYR A 77 6.88 -2.49 -1.76
CA TYR A 77 6.89 -2.56 -3.22
C TYR A 77 5.80 -1.67 -3.81
N PRO A 78 5.95 -0.33 -3.73
CA PRO A 78 4.89 0.62 -4.02
C PRO A 78 4.60 0.72 -5.53
N TYR A 79 3.35 1.05 -5.88
CA TYR A 79 2.97 1.42 -7.25
C TYR A 79 3.49 2.81 -7.61
N ASN A 80 3.23 3.77 -6.71
CA ASN A 80 3.69 5.15 -6.77
C ASN A 80 4.19 5.57 -5.38
N GLY A 81 4.97 6.65 -5.29
CA GLY A 81 5.37 7.24 -4.01
C GLY A 81 4.16 7.52 -3.13
N GLY A 82 4.22 7.10 -1.85
CA GLY A 82 3.11 7.23 -0.91
C GLY A 82 2.10 6.08 -0.92
N HIS A 83 2.31 5.01 -1.71
CA HIS A 83 1.49 3.80 -1.61
C HIS A 83 1.59 3.21 -0.19
N LEU A 84 0.46 3.19 0.51
CA LEU A 84 0.33 2.66 1.86
C LEU A 84 -0.89 1.75 1.96
N MET A 85 -0.94 0.98 3.04
CA MET A 85 -2.04 0.10 3.42
C MET A 85 -2.55 0.51 4.80
N VAL A 86 -3.86 0.40 5.01
CA VAL A 86 -4.47 0.44 6.35
C VAL A 86 -4.82 -1.00 6.72
N VAL A 87 -4.28 -1.47 7.83
CA VAL A 87 -4.26 -2.89 8.18
C VAL A 87 -4.81 -3.08 9.60
N PRO A 88 -5.79 -3.97 9.81
CA PRO A 88 -6.23 -4.32 11.16
C PRO A 88 -5.12 -5.05 11.92
N TYR A 89 -5.06 -4.83 13.24
CA TYR A 89 -4.16 -5.61 14.10
C TYR A 89 -4.57 -7.08 14.18
N ARG A 90 -5.88 -7.34 14.18
CA ARG A 90 -6.41 -8.70 14.15
C ARG A 90 -6.18 -9.31 12.79
N HIS A 91 -5.67 -10.54 12.78
CA HIS A 91 -5.49 -11.30 11.55
C HIS A 91 -6.84 -11.80 11.03
N VAL A 92 -7.35 -11.17 9.98
CA VAL A 92 -8.56 -11.57 9.24
C VAL A 92 -8.28 -11.59 7.76
N ALA A 93 -8.98 -12.47 7.05
CA ALA A 93 -8.79 -12.65 5.62
C ALA A 93 -9.78 -11.81 4.80
N ASP A 94 -10.99 -11.57 5.33
CA ASP A 94 -12.07 -10.93 4.59
C ASP A 94 -12.57 -9.66 5.30
N TYR A 95 -12.91 -8.64 4.51
CA TYR A 95 -13.47 -7.38 5.01
C TYR A 95 -14.77 -7.59 5.80
N THR A 96 -15.55 -8.61 5.45
CA THR A 96 -16.79 -8.97 6.14
C THR A 96 -16.58 -9.56 7.54
N GLU A 97 -15.35 -9.94 7.88
CA GLU A 97 -15.00 -10.46 9.20
C GLU A 97 -14.64 -9.36 10.19
N LEU A 98 -14.45 -8.11 9.73
CA LEU A 98 -14.20 -6.97 10.60
C LEU A 98 -15.40 -6.69 11.49
N ASP A 99 -15.13 -6.38 12.76
CA ASP A 99 -16.17 -5.87 13.64
C ASP A 99 -16.49 -4.39 13.35
N GLY A 100 -17.54 -3.88 14.00
CA GLY A 100 -17.98 -2.50 13.81
C GLY A 100 -16.89 -1.47 14.10
N PRO A 101 -16.22 -1.53 15.28
CA PRO A 101 -15.09 -0.67 15.60
C PRO A 101 -13.92 -0.74 14.60
N GLU A 102 -13.47 -1.93 14.22
CA GLU A 102 -12.41 -2.14 13.23
C GLU A 102 -12.77 -1.52 11.88
N THR A 103 -13.99 -1.76 11.39
CA THR A 103 -14.48 -1.21 10.13
C THR A 103 -14.52 0.32 10.16
N ALA A 104 -15.00 0.89 11.26
CA ALA A 104 -15.09 2.34 11.43
C ALA A 104 -13.71 2.99 11.45
N GLU A 105 -12.76 2.43 12.20
CA GLU A 105 -11.42 2.98 12.29
C GLU A 105 -10.62 2.78 11.00
N LEU A 106 -10.78 1.65 10.31
CA LEU A 106 -10.20 1.41 8.99
C LEU A 106 -10.64 2.48 7.98
N ALA A 107 -11.94 2.81 7.97
CA ALA A 107 -12.48 3.87 7.11
C ALA A 107 -11.95 5.27 7.50
N ASP A 108 -11.82 5.57 8.79
CA ASP A 108 -11.26 6.83 9.27
C ASP A 108 -9.77 6.98 8.89
N PHE A 109 -8.96 5.95 9.14
CA PHE A 109 -7.55 5.92 8.77
C PHE A 109 -7.37 6.06 7.26
N THR A 110 -8.23 5.44 6.45
CA THR A 110 -8.23 5.60 4.99
C THR A 110 -8.45 7.07 4.60
N LYS A 111 -9.44 7.76 5.19
CA LYS A 111 -9.68 9.19 4.93
C LYS A 111 -8.49 10.05 5.35
N ARG A 112 -7.93 9.80 6.54
CA ARG A 112 -6.76 10.52 7.06
C ARG A 112 -5.53 10.34 6.18
N ALA A 113 -5.28 9.12 5.71
CA ALA A 113 -4.21 8.82 4.77
C ALA A 113 -4.34 9.63 3.47
N MET A 114 -5.54 9.71 2.89
CA MET A 114 -5.78 10.53 1.69
C MET A 114 -5.48 12.01 1.92
N VAL A 115 -5.90 12.56 3.06
CA VAL A 115 -5.64 13.97 3.42
C VAL A 115 -4.12 14.20 3.59
N ALA A 116 -3.45 13.33 4.33
CA ALA A 116 -2.01 13.42 4.57
C ALA A 116 -1.20 13.29 3.28
N LEU A 117 -1.51 12.31 2.42
CA LEU A 117 -0.84 12.11 1.15
C LEU A 117 -1.07 13.29 0.19
N ARG A 118 -2.29 13.85 0.15
CA ARG A 118 -2.56 15.03 -0.67
C ARG A 118 -1.70 16.22 -0.23
N ALA A 119 -1.60 16.44 1.08
CA ALA A 119 -0.77 17.52 1.64
C ALA A 119 0.73 17.29 1.37
N ALA A 120 1.22 16.05 1.49
CA ALA A 120 2.64 15.74 1.36
C ALA A 120 3.14 15.68 -0.10
N SER A 121 2.28 15.30 -1.04
CA SER A 121 2.69 15.00 -2.44
C SER A 121 2.00 15.83 -3.51
N GLY A 122 0.93 16.55 -3.18
CA GLY A 122 0.09 17.22 -4.19
C GLY A 122 -0.76 16.24 -5.02
N ALA A 123 -1.02 15.03 -4.53
CA ALA A 123 -1.77 14.02 -5.26
C ALA A 123 -3.13 14.53 -5.79
N HIS A 124 -3.34 14.41 -7.10
CA HIS A 124 -4.58 14.82 -7.78
C HIS A 124 -5.74 13.83 -7.59
N GLY A 125 -5.42 12.57 -7.30
CA GLY A 125 -6.41 11.49 -7.16
C GLY A 125 -5.83 10.29 -6.43
N PHE A 126 -6.70 9.33 -6.10
CA PHE A 126 -6.35 8.13 -5.35
C PHE A 126 -7.05 6.90 -5.92
N ASN A 127 -6.36 5.77 -5.90
CA ASN A 127 -6.96 4.45 -6.05
C ASN A 127 -7.05 3.82 -4.66
N ILE A 128 -8.23 3.34 -4.29
CA ILE A 128 -8.48 2.68 -3.00
C ILE A 128 -9.13 1.34 -3.33
N GLY A 129 -8.61 0.26 -2.77
CA GLY A 129 -9.10 -1.07 -3.07
C GLY A 129 -8.52 -2.12 -2.14
N MET A 130 -9.16 -3.28 -2.19
CA MET A 130 -8.79 -4.52 -1.52
C MET A 130 -8.87 -5.60 -2.60
N ASN A 131 -7.97 -6.57 -2.56
CA ASN A 131 -7.93 -7.67 -3.54
C ASN A 131 -8.37 -8.97 -2.87
#